data_AF-A0A8J3LPZ1-F1
#
_entry.id   AF-A0A8J3LPZ1-F1
#
_cell.length_a   1.000
_cell.length_b   1.000
_cell.length_c   1.000
_cell.angle_alpha   90.00
_cell.angle_beta   90.00
_cell.angle_gamma   90.00
#
_symmetry.space_group_name_H-M   'P 1'
#
loop_
_entity.id
_entity.type
_entity.pdbx_description
1 polymer ?
#
loop_
_entity_poly.entity_id
_entity_poly.type
_entity_poly.pdbx_seq_one_letter_code
_entity_poly.pdbx_strand_id
1 'polypeptide(L)'
;MSDALKSRVENARRLAAALATLVGGEGREGAVWYRRLRDIETVLGDIGRPARDLLRDAAEMLDSLYEGPRNFSDFHIYRDDPAARFDANEELSTLVSELTAALSTER
;
A
#
# COMPACT_ATOMS: atom_id res chain seq x y z
N MET A 1 -17.57 -9.98 14.18
CA MET A 1 -16.39 -9.19 13.73
C MET A 1 -16.29 -7.99 14.65
N SER A 2 -15.18 -7.83 15.39
CA SER A 2 -15.02 -6.68 16.29
C SER A 2 -14.91 -5.39 15.48
N ASP A 3 -15.44 -4.29 16.00
CA ASP A 3 -15.39 -2.99 15.30
C ASP A 3 -13.94 -2.51 15.09
N ALA A 4 -13.03 -2.86 16.00
CA ALA A 4 -11.60 -2.62 15.84
C ALA A 4 -11.01 -3.24 14.57
N LEU A 5 -11.38 -4.48 14.23
CA LEU A 5 -10.89 -5.13 13.01
C LEU A 5 -11.48 -4.48 11.75
N LYS A 6 -12.72 -4.01 11.81
CA LYS A 6 -13.35 -3.29 10.68
C LYS A 6 -12.66 -1.97 10.43
N SER A 7 -12.49 -1.16 11.47
CA SER A 7 -11.79 0.12 11.36
C SER A 7 -10.35 -0.04 10.86
N ARG A 8 -9.70 -1.15 11.25
CA ARG A 8 -8.37 -1.49 10.76
C ARG A 8 -8.36 -1.84 9.27
N VAL A 9 -9.33 -2.63 8.78
CA VAL A 9 -9.49 -2.91 7.34
C VAL A 9 -9.77 -1.61 6.57
N GLU A 10 -10.67 -0.78 7.06
CA GLU A 10 -10.99 0.52 6.45
C GLU A 10 -9.77 1.44 6.37
N ASN A 11 -8.98 1.50 7.44
CA ASN A 11 -7.73 2.27 7.45
C ASN A 11 -6.71 1.72 6.46
N ALA A 12 -6.47 0.41 6.45
CA ALA A 12 -5.55 -0.23 5.50
C ALA A 12 -5.98 0.03 4.05
N ARG A 13 -7.30 -0.05 3.78
CA ARG A 13 -7.85 0.23 2.45
C ARG A 13 -7.60 1.68 2.03
N ARG A 14 -7.81 2.64 2.93
CA ARG A 14 -7.52 4.06 2.68
C ARG A 14 -6.05 4.29 2.37
N LEU A 15 -5.15 3.66 3.12
CA LEU A 15 -3.70 3.76 2.92
C LEU A 15 -3.26 3.15 1.58
N ALA A 16 -3.79 1.97 1.23
CA ALA A 16 -3.53 1.35 -0.07
C ALA A 16 -4.01 2.25 -1.24
N ALA A 17 -5.18 2.88 -1.11
CA ALA A 17 -5.70 3.81 -2.12
C ALA A 17 -4.85 5.08 -2.26
N ALA A 18 -4.39 5.65 -1.13
CA ALA A 18 -3.50 6.81 -1.13
C ALA A 18 -2.15 6.48 -1.77
N LEU A 19 -1.56 5.34 -1.39
CA LEU A 19 -0.29 4.86 -1.96
C LEU A 19 -0.43 4.56 -3.46
N ALA A 20 -1.53 3.93 -3.88
CA ALA A 20 -1.82 3.71 -5.29
C ALA A 20 -1.87 5.04 -6.05
N THR A 21 -2.60 6.03 -5.54
CA THR A 21 -2.74 7.35 -6.19
C THR A 21 -1.38 8.04 -6.33
N LEU A 22 -0.58 8.06 -5.26
CA LEU A 22 0.74 8.67 -5.24
C LEU A 22 1.66 8.03 -6.29
N VAL A 23 1.73 6.70 -6.29
CA VAL A 23 2.57 5.92 -7.21
C VAL A 23 2.08 6.03 -8.65
N GLY A 24 0.77 6.01 -8.88
CA GLY A 24 0.16 6.20 -10.19
C GLY A 24 0.45 7.58 -10.80
N GLY A 25 0.75 8.58 -9.96
CA GLY A 25 1.20 9.91 -10.37
C GLY A 25 2.52 9.91 -11.15
N GLU A 26 3.35 8.86 -11.00
CA GLU A 26 4.62 8.71 -11.74
C GLU A 26 4.44 8.18 -13.18
N GLY A 27 3.19 8.03 -13.65
CA GLY A 27 2.90 7.62 -15.01
C GLY A 27 3.35 6.20 -15.31
N ARG A 28 4.18 6.02 -16.36
CA ARG A 28 4.54 4.68 -16.84
C ARG A 28 5.33 3.87 -15.80
N GLU A 29 6.26 4.50 -15.09
CA GLU A 29 7.06 3.81 -14.07
C GLU A 29 6.21 3.40 -12.86
N GLY A 30 5.19 4.20 -12.54
CA GLY A 30 4.22 3.91 -11.48
C GLY A 30 3.15 2.89 -11.84
N ALA A 31 2.86 2.68 -13.13
CA ALA A 31 1.67 1.95 -13.57
C ALA A 31 1.60 0.49 -13.07
N VAL A 32 2.74 -0.20 -12.99
CA VAL A 32 2.79 -1.58 -12.49
C VAL A 32 2.47 -1.65 -11.00
N TRP A 33 3.03 -0.73 -10.23
CA TRP A 33 2.85 -0.65 -8.78
C TRP A 33 1.45 -0.15 -8.42
N TYR A 34 0.95 0.85 -9.15
CA TYR A 34 -0.43 1.31 -9.08
C TYR A 34 -1.41 0.15 -9.15
N ARG A 35 -1.26 -0.73 -10.17
CA ARG A 35 -2.15 -1.88 -10.33
C ARG A 35 -2.10 -2.81 -9.11
N ARG A 36 -0.92 -3.18 -8.66
CA ARG A 36 -0.78 -4.10 -7.50
C ARG A 36 -1.34 -3.50 -6.20
N LEU A 37 -1.15 -2.20 -5.98
CA LEU A 37 -1.72 -1.49 -4.83
C LEU A 37 -3.25 -1.37 -4.90
N ARG A 38 -3.82 -1.21 -6.11
CA ARG A 38 -5.26 -1.26 -6.35
C ARG A 38 -5.83 -2.67 -6.13
N ASP A 39 -5.07 -3.72 -6.41
CA ASP A 39 -5.47 -5.09 -6.11
C ASP A 39 -5.55 -5.30 -4.59
N ILE A 40 -4.59 -4.77 -3.81
CA ILE A 40 -4.62 -4.77 -2.33
C ILE A 40 -5.87 -4.04 -1.81
N GLU A 41 -6.14 -2.84 -2.32
CA GLU A 41 -7.34 -2.08 -1.95
C GLU A 41 -8.63 -2.85 -2.27
N THR A 42 -8.67 -3.55 -3.40
CA THR A 42 -9.81 -4.35 -3.84
C THR A 42 -10.07 -5.51 -2.88
N VAL A 43 -9.02 -6.23 -2.48
CA VAL A 43 -9.13 -7.30 -1.48
C VAL A 43 -9.67 -6.75 -0.17
N LEU A 44 -9.12 -5.64 0.33
CA LEU A 44 -9.58 -5.00 1.56
C LEU A 44 -11.02 -4.45 1.47
N GLY A 45 -11.56 -4.29 0.26
CA GLY A 45 -12.94 -3.86 0.01
C GLY A 45 -13.98 -4.98 -0.04
N ASP A 46 -13.58 -6.25 0.03
CA ASP A 46 -14.50 -7.38 -0.09
C ASP A 46 -15.28 -7.62 1.22
N ILE A 47 -16.46 -7.00 1.31
CA ILE A 47 -17.37 -7.07 2.46
C ILE A 47 -17.91 -8.48 2.75
N GLY A 48 -17.77 -9.42 1.81
CA GLY A 48 -18.21 -10.80 1.98
C GLY A 48 -17.26 -11.67 2.80
N ARG A 49 -16.04 -11.18 3.08
CA ARG A 49 -14.97 -11.97 3.68
C ARG A 49 -14.66 -11.56 5.13
N PRO A 50 -14.15 -12.48 5.96
CA PRO A 50 -13.72 -12.13 7.32
C PRO A 50 -12.56 -11.12 7.31
N ALA A 51 -12.65 -10.05 8.11
CA ALA A 51 -11.61 -9.00 8.18
C ALA A 51 -10.20 -9.54 8.43
N ARG A 52 -10.05 -10.64 9.19
CA ARG A 52 -8.74 -11.26 9.41
C ARG A 52 -8.14 -11.84 8.14
N ASP A 53 -8.96 -12.50 7.31
CA ASP A 53 -8.52 -13.03 6.04
C ASP A 53 -8.20 -11.89 5.07
N LEU A 54 -8.98 -10.82 5.07
CA LEU A 54 -8.70 -9.62 4.27
C LEU A 54 -7.33 -9.01 4.61
N LEU A 55 -7.06 -8.82 5.90
CA LEU A 55 -5.79 -8.26 6.37
C LEU A 55 -4.61 -9.18 6.07
N ARG A 56 -4.78 -10.50 6.25
CA ARG A 56 -3.74 -11.50 5.93
C ARG A 56 -3.42 -11.48 4.44
N ASP A 57 -4.42 -11.64 3.59
CA ASP A 57 -4.22 -11.69 2.14
C ASP A 57 -3.61 -10.38 1.62
N ALA A 58 -4.07 -9.24 2.13
CA ALA A 58 -3.49 -7.93 1.80
C ALA A 58 -2.02 -7.81 2.26
N ALA A 59 -1.66 -8.37 3.42
CA ALA A 59 -0.28 -8.42 3.90
C ALA A 59 0.60 -9.26 2.96
N GLU A 60 0.15 -10.46 2.59
CA GLU A 60 0.85 -11.34 1.64
C GLU A 60 1.05 -10.65 0.28
N MET A 61 0.04 -9.93 -0.20
CA MET A 61 0.15 -9.14 -1.43
C MET A 61 1.15 -7.98 -1.30
N LEU A 62 1.18 -7.29 -0.16
CA LEU A 62 2.16 -6.23 0.10
C LEU A 62 3.59 -6.81 0.13
N ASP A 63 3.79 -7.93 0.81
CA ASP A 63 5.09 -8.61 0.87
C ASP A 63 5.58 -9.02 -0.52
N SER A 64 4.66 -9.50 -1.39
CA SER A 64 4.97 -9.86 -2.78
C SER A 64 5.46 -8.68 -3.64
N LEU A 65 5.24 -7.43 -3.21
CA LEU A 65 5.79 -6.25 -3.89
C LEU A 65 7.32 -6.18 -3.76
N TYR A 66 7.88 -6.77 -2.71
CA TYR A 66 9.30 -6.75 -2.37
C TYR A 66 10.04 -8.02 -2.79
N GLU A 67 9.35 -8.94 -3.48
CA GLU A 67 9.95 -10.16 -4.00
C GLU A 67 10.60 -9.95 -5.38
N GLY A 68 11.76 -10.59 -5.58
CA GLY A 68 12.45 -10.64 -6.86
C GLY A 68 13.46 -9.52 -7.12
N PRO A 69 14.11 -9.54 -8.31
CA PRO A 69 15.28 -8.70 -8.61
C PRO A 69 14.97 -7.25 -8.98
N ARG A 70 13.73 -6.93 -9.35
CA ARG A 70 13.24 -5.56 -9.52
C ARG A 70 11.94 -5.45 -8.76
N ASN A 71 11.99 -4.85 -7.59
CA ASN A 71 10.89 -4.87 -6.64
C ASN A 71 10.57 -3.43 -6.18
N PHE A 72 9.59 -3.30 -5.29
CA PHE A 72 9.09 -1.99 -4.89
C PHE A 72 10.09 -1.16 -4.07
N SER A 73 11.14 -1.75 -3.49
CA SER A 73 12.22 -1.00 -2.82
C SER A 73 13.00 -0.09 -3.77
N ASP A 74 12.99 -0.40 -5.06
CA ASP A 74 13.70 0.38 -6.08
C ASP A 74 12.86 1.53 -6.64
N PHE A 75 11.60 1.64 -6.21
CA PHE A 75 10.69 2.67 -6.69
C PHE A 75 10.91 3.98 -5.92
N HIS A 76 11.15 5.05 -6.67
CA HIS A 76 11.28 6.40 -6.15
C HIS A 76 10.48 7.36 -7.00
N ILE A 77 9.89 8.35 -6.34
CA ILE A 77 9.19 9.45 -7.00
C ILE A 77 10.22 10.41 -7.57
N TYR A 78 10.09 10.73 -8.86
CA TYR A 78 11.01 11.65 -9.54
C TYR A 78 10.41 13.04 -9.63
N ARG A 79 11.16 14.05 -9.16
CA ARG A 79 10.85 15.48 -9.32
C ARG A 79 12.15 16.22 -9.66
N ASP A 80 12.03 17.31 -10.41
CA ASP A 80 13.18 18.14 -10.78
C ASP A 80 13.71 18.96 -9.60
N ASP A 81 12.81 19.43 -8.73
CA ASP A 81 13.18 20.12 -7.50
C ASP A 81 13.62 19.11 -6.41
N PRO A 82 14.83 19.23 -5.84
CA PRO A 82 15.33 18.30 -4.83
C PRO A 82 14.49 18.25 -3.55
N ALA A 83 13.93 19.38 -3.11
CA ALA A 83 13.10 19.43 -1.90
C ALA A 83 11.77 18.71 -2.13
N ALA A 84 11.07 19.02 -3.23
CA ALA A 84 9.85 18.32 -3.62
C ALA A 84 10.07 16.82 -3.83
N ARG A 85 11.23 16.41 -4.35
CA ARG A 85 11.60 15.00 -4.47
C ARG A 85 11.76 14.35 -3.09
N PHE A 86 12.46 15.00 -2.16
CA PHE A 86 12.64 14.50 -0.80
C PHE A 86 11.28 14.31 -0.10
N ASP A 87 10.45 15.35 -0.10
CA ASP A 87 9.15 15.34 0.56
C ASP A 87 8.24 14.24 0.00
N ALA A 88 8.21 14.04 -1.33
CA ALA A 88 7.39 13.00 -1.93
C ALA A 88 7.87 11.58 -1.59
N ASN A 89 9.18 11.36 -1.49
CA ASN A 89 9.72 10.04 -1.10
C ASN A 89 9.58 9.77 0.41
N GLU A 90 9.57 10.82 1.25
CA GLU A 90 9.21 10.72 2.67
C GLU A 90 7.72 10.37 2.83
N GLU A 91 6.83 10.99 2.05
CA GLU A 91 5.40 10.66 2.02
C GLU A 91 5.19 9.19 1.58
N LEU A 92 5.85 8.77 0.51
CA LEU A 92 5.85 7.38 0.03
C LEU A 92 6.24 6.41 1.16
N SER A 93 7.36 6.69 1.83
CA SER A 93 7.90 5.84 2.91
C SER A 93 6.95 5.80 4.11
N THR A 94 6.33 6.93 4.46
CA THR A 94 5.35 7.04 5.53
C THR A 94 4.11 6.19 5.24
N LEU A 95 3.54 6.31 4.04
CA LEU A 95 2.36 5.54 3.63
C LEU A 95 2.64 4.02 3.62
N VAL A 96 3.82 3.61 3.14
CA VAL A 96 4.24 2.19 3.17
C VAL A 96 4.34 1.69 4.61
N SER A 97 4.98 2.45 5.50
CA SER A 97 5.14 2.10 6.91
C SER A 97 3.78 1.98 7.61
N GLU A 98 2.90 2.96 7.41
CA GLU A 98 1.55 2.95 7.99
C GLU A 98 0.70 1.78 7.46
N LEU A 99 0.76 1.51 6.15
CA LEU A 99 0.06 0.37 5.56
C LEU A 99 0.58 -0.94 6.14
N THR A 100 1.91 -1.10 6.24
CA THR A 100 2.55 -2.28 6.83
C THR A 100 2.09 -2.50 8.27
N ALA A 101 2.07 -1.43 9.09
CA ALA A 101 1.58 -1.48 10.46
C ALA A 101 0.09 -1.85 10.53
N ALA A 102 -0.74 -1.29 9.64
CA ALA A 102 -2.15 -1.60 9.55
C ALA A 102 -2.43 -3.04 9.09
N LEU A 103 -1.51 -3.69 8.36
CA LEU A 103 -1.63 -5.08 7.90
C LEU A 103 -0.99 -6.09 8.86
N SER A 104 -0.02 -5.67 9.67
CA SER A 104 0.68 -6.51 10.66
C SER A 104 -0.24 -7.07 11.74
N THR A 105 -0.44 -8.38 11.82
CA THR A 105 -1.16 -9.00 12.97
C THR A 105 -0.39 -8.71 14.26
N GLU A 106 -1.04 -8.12 15.27
CA GLU A 106 -0.53 -8.15 16.64
C GLU A 106 -0.30 -9.63 16.99
N ARG A 107 0.95 -9.99 17.30
CA ARG A 107 1.31 -11.33 17.79
C ARG A 107 0.88 -11.50 19.23
#